data_AF-A0A956EFH7-F1
#
_entry.id   AF-A0A956EFH7-F1
#
_cell.length_a   1.000
_cell.length_b   1.000
_cell.length_c   1.000
_cell.angle_alpha   90.00
_cell.angle_beta   90.00
_cell.angle_gamma   90.00
#
_symmetry.space_group_name_H-M   'P 1'
#
loop_
_entity.id
_entity.type
_entity.pdbx_description
1 polymer ?
#
loop_
_entity_poly.entity_id
_entity_poly.type
_entity_poly.pdbx_seq_one_letter_code
_entity_poly.pdbx_strand_id
1 'polypeptide(L)'
;MALDFLRALFGPKIRLPIDRVSRAPGSAKKAAKAEIDAMQAALDRLGALDGIADIATTKKAPKGTEAAFRDFLTHFDAYLEIVAKKMNLDGALRPGTPEGRDLCNVAPFGVTALESLVIFRTIRLWRDFPDVAQRLASAGEQLFKDIQALHDGPNPEQIKMTSTAVMQGRLDNARRMVPCPFLDGDRGRCRIWEIRPLVCRGHFVTGERAQALPTHENYLKLPVKNLRLPLAQQVALVQLEKRLVLQMTPFLYANILVLLQLAEGQTIPEVGEPPARFGAGGIIMPKANRNNPSAKKFQKKGKKH
;
A
#
# COMPACT_ATOMS: atom_id res chain seq x y z
N MET A 1 35.73 -2.62 -12.93
CA MET A 1 35.58 -4.06 -12.61
C MET A 1 36.05 -4.43 -11.20
N ALA A 2 37.35 -4.45 -10.86
CA ALA A 2 37.78 -4.81 -9.49
C ALA A 2 37.37 -3.79 -8.41
N LEU A 3 37.37 -2.50 -8.75
CA LEU A 3 36.87 -1.41 -7.89
C LEU A 3 35.34 -1.44 -7.70
N ASP A 4 34.59 -1.89 -8.71
CA ASP A 4 33.13 -2.04 -8.63
C ASP A 4 32.74 -3.27 -7.80
N PHE A 5 33.53 -4.35 -7.90
CA PHE A 5 33.39 -5.54 -7.05
C PHE A 5 33.67 -5.23 -5.57
N LEU A 6 34.72 -4.45 -5.28
CA LEU A 6 35.01 -3.98 -3.92
C LEU A 6 33.98 -2.97 -3.40
N ARG A 7 33.43 -2.10 -4.26
CA ARG A 7 32.29 -1.24 -3.91
C ARG A 7 30.98 -2.01 -3.74
N ALA A 8 30.77 -3.11 -4.44
CA ALA A 8 29.59 -3.97 -4.24
C ALA A 8 29.66 -4.73 -2.90
N LEU A 9 30.87 -5.11 -2.46
CA LEU A 9 31.11 -5.80 -1.19
C LEU A 9 31.18 -4.88 0.03
N PHE A 10 31.77 -3.68 -0.11
CA PHE A 10 32.05 -2.76 1.00
C PHE A 10 31.43 -1.36 0.84
N GLY A 11 30.70 -1.10 -0.25
CA GLY A 11 30.05 0.17 -0.46
C GLY A 11 28.91 0.42 0.53
N PRO A 12 28.58 1.69 0.82
CA PRO A 12 27.51 2.03 1.72
C PRO A 12 26.19 1.45 1.20
N LYS A 13 25.56 0.57 1.99
CA LYS A 13 24.23 0.05 1.68
C LYS A 13 23.25 1.21 1.62
N ILE A 14 22.75 1.50 0.43
CA ILE A 14 21.73 2.51 0.22
C ILE A 14 20.47 2.06 0.97
N ARG A 15 20.06 2.87 1.95
CA ARG A 15 18.79 2.72 2.66
C ARG A 15 18.01 4.00 2.55
N LEU A 16 16.90 3.94 1.81
CA LEU A 16 15.98 5.07 1.74
C LEU A 16 15.47 5.40 3.15
N PRO A 17 15.16 6.67 3.44
CA PRO A 17 14.65 7.07 4.74
C PRO A 17 13.46 6.22 5.19
N ILE A 18 12.51 5.90 4.31
CA ILE A 18 11.32 5.10 4.62
C ILE A 18 11.62 3.62 4.99
N ASP A 19 12.77 3.09 4.61
CA ASP A 19 13.13 1.68 4.88
C ASP A 19 13.85 1.49 6.21
N ARG A 20 14.30 2.58 6.84
CA ARG A 20 14.94 2.51 8.16
C ARG A 20 13.95 1.98 9.19
N VAL A 21 14.47 1.51 10.32
CA VAL A 21 13.65 0.96 11.40
C VAL A 21 14.09 1.59 12.70
N SER A 22 13.12 2.11 13.45
CA SER A 22 13.33 2.63 14.79
C SER A 22 12.74 1.65 15.80
N ARG A 23 13.53 1.30 16.81
CA ARG A 23 13.06 0.46 17.91
C ARG A 23 12.17 1.28 18.84
N ALA A 24 10.92 0.86 19.01
CA ALA A 24 10.04 1.41 20.03
C ALA A 24 10.60 1.12 21.44
N PRO A 25 10.67 2.12 22.34
CA PRO A 25 11.07 1.93 23.72
C PRO A 25 10.20 0.89 24.44
N GLY A 26 10.77 0.16 25.41
CA GLY A 26 10.03 -0.84 26.20
C GLY A 26 8.82 -0.24 26.93
N SER A 27 8.96 0.97 27.46
CA SER A 27 7.87 1.72 28.10
C SER A 27 6.72 2.03 27.14
N ALA A 28 7.02 2.34 25.87
CA ALA A 28 6.02 2.58 24.85
C ALA A 28 5.25 1.30 24.50
N LYS A 29 5.96 0.17 24.36
CA LYS A 29 5.33 -1.13 24.13
C LYS A 29 4.43 -1.55 25.29
N LYS A 30 4.87 -1.31 26.54
CA LYS A 30 4.05 -1.57 27.73
C LYS A 30 2.77 -0.73 27.73
N ALA A 31 2.88 0.56 27.39
CA ALA A 31 1.72 1.45 27.30
C ALA A 31 0.75 1.05 26.18
N ALA A 32 1.26 0.54 25.07
CA ALA A 32 0.45 0.12 23.92
C ALA A 32 -0.01 -1.35 23.99
N LYS A 33 0.12 -2.03 25.14
CA LYS A 33 -0.15 -3.47 25.24
C LYS A 33 -1.57 -3.85 24.77
N ALA A 34 -2.58 -3.07 25.15
CA ALA A 34 -3.96 -3.32 24.75
C ALA A 34 -4.11 -3.34 23.21
N GLU A 35 -3.52 -2.36 22.53
CA GLU A 35 -3.54 -2.28 21.06
C GLU A 35 -2.75 -3.41 20.40
N ILE A 36 -1.64 -3.83 21.01
CA ILE A 36 -0.84 -4.97 20.54
C ILE A 36 -1.64 -6.27 20.61
N ASP A 37 -2.34 -6.50 21.73
CA ASP A 37 -3.18 -7.68 21.92
C ASP A 37 -4.39 -7.65 20.96
N ALA A 38 -4.99 -6.46 20.76
CA ALA A 38 -6.12 -6.30 19.84
C ALA A 38 -5.74 -6.47 18.36
N MET A 39 -4.56 -5.99 17.94
CA MET A 39 -3.99 -6.30 16.63
C MET A 39 -3.85 -7.81 16.42
N GLN A 40 -3.38 -8.56 17.44
CA GLN A 40 -3.27 -10.01 17.34
C GLN A 40 -4.64 -10.67 17.18
N ALA A 41 -5.63 -10.27 17.99
CA ALA A 41 -6.99 -10.79 17.88
C ALA A 41 -7.61 -10.53 16.50
N ALA A 42 -7.34 -9.37 15.87
CA ALA A 42 -7.78 -9.08 14.52
C ALA A 42 -7.10 -9.98 13.47
N LEU A 43 -5.80 -10.24 13.61
CA LEU A 43 -5.07 -11.19 12.75
C LEU A 43 -5.55 -12.63 12.93
N ASP A 44 -5.88 -13.04 14.15
CA ASP A 44 -6.42 -14.37 14.44
C ASP A 44 -7.82 -14.53 13.81
N ARG A 45 -8.68 -13.51 13.91
CA ARG A 45 -9.96 -13.47 13.19
C ARG A 45 -9.78 -13.60 11.68
N LEU A 46 -8.84 -12.84 11.10
CA LEU A 46 -8.52 -12.93 9.67
C LEU A 46 -8.04 -14.34 9.27
N GLY A 47 -7.15 -14.92 10.06
CA GLY A 47 -6.61 -16.25 9.82
C GLY A 47 -7.64 -17.38 9.96
N ALA A 48 -8.71 -17.15 10.72
CA ALA A 48 -9.81 -18.09 10.93
C ALA A 48 -10.91 -17.99 9.86
N LEU A 49 -10.85 -17.03 8.93
CA LEU A 49 -11.85 -16.91 7.87
C LEU A 49 -11.80 -18.10 6.90
N ASP A 50 -12.93 -18.77 6.74
CA ASP A 50 -13.10 -19.85 5.76
C ASP A 50 -12.89 -19.34 4.34
N GLY A 51 -12.04 -20.01 3.57
CA GLY A 51 -11.71 -19.65 2.19
C GLY A 51 -10.64 -18.57 2.04
N ILE A 52 -9.94 -18.17 3.11
CA ILE A 52 -8.87 -17.16 3.03
C ILE A 52 -7.72 -17.60 2.11
N ALA A 53 -7.47 -18.91 2.00
CA ALA A 53 -6.45 -19.46 1.10
C ALA A 53 -6.94 -19.57 -0.36
N ASP A 54 -8.24 -19.46 -0.59
CA ASP A 54 -8.87 -19.71 -1.89
C ASP A 54 -9.09 -18.41 -2.69
N ILE A 55 -8.59 -17.27 -2.22
CA ILE A 55 -8.82 -15.97 -2.91
C ILE A 55 -8.23 -16.00 -4.33
N ALA A 56 -7.04 -16.59 -4.49
CA ALA A 56 -6.38 -16.69 -5.79
C ALA A 56 -7.21 -17.48 -6.81
N THR A 57 -7.93 -18.51 -6.38
CA THR A 57 -8.72 -19.39 -7.26
C THR A 57 -10.16 -18.91 -7.43
N THR A 58 -10.80 -18.51 -6.33
CA THR A 58 -12.22 -18.10 -6.32
C THR A 58 -12.43 -16.66 -6.78
N LYS A 59 -11.37 -15.83 -6.76
CA LYS A 59 -11.41 -14.39 -7.03
C LYS A 59 -12.42 -13.67 -6.11
N LYS A 60 -12.62 -14.21 -4.91
CA LYS A 60 -13.49 -13.67 -3.86
C LYS A 60 -12.75 -13.69 -2.54
N ALA A 61 -12.90 -12.63 -1.75
CA ALA A 61 -12.44 -12.63 -0.37
C ALA A 61 -13.49 -13.27 0.54
N PRO A 62 -13.12 -13.97 1.63
CA PRO A 62 -14.08 -14.37 2.65
C PRO A 62 -14.85 -13.17 3.21
N LYS A 63 -16.09 -13.41 3.63
CA LYS A 63 -16.89 -12.37 4.28
C LYS A 63 -16.22 -11.91 5.57
N GLY A 64 -16.12 -10.59 5.76
CA GLY A 64 -15.48 -9.97 6.93
C GLY A 64 -13.97 -9.76 6.81
N THR A 65 -13.36 -10.10 5.67
CA THR A 65 -11.92 -9.85 5.41
C THR A 65 -11.59 -8.37 5.53
N GLU A 66 -12.36 -7.51 4.88
CA GLU A 66 -12.13 -6.06 4.89
C GLU A 66 -12.37 -5.47 6.29
N ALA A 67 -13.44 -5.90 6.96
CA ALA A 67 -13.77 -5.45 8.31
C ALA A 67 -12.66 -5.81 9.31
N ALA A 68 -12.21 -7.06 9.32
CA ALA A 68 -11.17 -7.52 10.24
C ALA A 68 -9.80 -6.89 9.93
N PHE A 69 -9.49 -6.62 8.65
CA PHE A 69 -8.25 -5.91 8.31
C PHE A 69 -8.30 -4.42 8.69
N ARG A 70 -9.43 -3.74 8.49
CA ARG A 70 -9.61 -2.34 8.94
C ARG A 70 -9.53 -2.22 10.46
N ASP A 71 -10.05 -3.21 11.18
CA ASP A 71 -9.94 -3.31 12.63
C ASP A 71 -8.48 -3.46 13.08
N PHE A 72 -7.71 -4.35 12.41
CA PHE A 72 -6.26 -4.44 12.61
C PHE A 72 -5.55 -3.09 12.36
N LEU A 73 -5.88 -2.39 11.27
CA LEU A 73 -5.30 -1.08 10.97
C LEU A 73 -5.66 0.00 12.00
N THR A 74 -6.86 -0.07 12.56
CA THR A 74 -7.32 0.84 13.63
C THR A 74 -6.45 0.68 14.87
N HIS A 75 -6.26 -0.56 15.33
CA HIS A 75 -5.37 -0.84 16.46
C HIS A 75 -3.90 -0.54 16.15
N PHE A 76 -3.47 -0.69 14.90
CA PHE A 76 -2.12 -0.28 14.51
C PHE A 76 -1.94 1.23 14.55
N ASP A 77 -2.89 2.03 14.07
CA ASP A 77 -2.83 3.48 14.17
C ASP A 77 -2.83 3.93 15.64
N ALA A 78 -3.66 3.34 16.50
CA ALA A 78 -3.65 3.61 17.95
C ALA A 78 -2.30 3.25 18.62
N TYR A 79 -1.72 2.09 18.26
CA TYR A 79 -0.36 1.72 18.67
C TYR A 79 0.67 2.77 18.23
N LEU A 80 0.60 3.23 16.98
CA LEU A 80 1.51 4.23 16.44
C LEU A 80 1.40 5.55 17.19
N GLU A 81 0.19 6.01 17.52
CA GLU A 81 -0.04 7.23 18.31
C GLU A 81 0.60 7.13 19.70
N ILE A 82 0.38 6.03 20.43
CA ILE A 82 0.96 5.80 21.75
C ILE A 82 2.49 5.82 21.69
N VAL A 83 3.07 5.12 20.71
CA VAL A 83 4.53 5.04 20.54
C VAL A 83 5.11 6.37 20.08
N ALA A 84 4.45 7.05 19.15
CA ALA A 84 4.85 8.37 18.67
C ALA A 84 4.90 9.40 19.80
N LYS A 85 3.88 9.43 20.66
CA LYS A 85 3.85 10.30 21.85
C LYS A 85 5.01 10.00 22.80
N LYS A 86 5.30 8.72 23.06
CA LYS A 86 6.45 8.32 23.91
C LYS A 86 7.81 8.63 23.30
N MET A 87 7.86 8.88 22.00
CA MET A 87 9.06 9.24 21.25
C MET A 87 9.10 10.72 20.87
N ASN A 88 8.15 11.54 21.35
CA ASN A 88 8.00 12.97 21.06
C ASN A 88 7.94 13.28 19.55
N LEU A 89 7.07 12.56 18.81
CA LEU A 89 6.94 12.67 17.36
C LEU A 89 5.74 13.50 16.88
N ASP A 90 5.08 14.26 17.77
CA ASP A 90 3.83 14.97 17.45
C ASP A 90 3.97 16.00 16.31
N GLY A 91 5.18 16.57 16.14
CA GLY A 91 5.49 17.52 15.06
C GLY A 91 6.14 16.89 13.82
N ALA A 92 6.29 15.57 13.75
CA ALA A 92 6.96 14.93 12.63
C ALA A 92 6.09 14.96 11.36
N LEU A 93 6.72 15.18 10.21
CA LEU A 93 6.05 15.14 8.91
C LEU A 93 5.62 13.70 8.59
N ARG A 94 4.43 13.59 7.98
CA ARG A 94 3.74 12.32 7.73
C ARG A 94 3.37 12.18 6.25
N PRO A 95 3.76 11.09 5.55
CA PRO A 95 3.40 10.93 4.15
C PRO A 95 1.88 10.88 4.00
N GLY A 96 1.33 11.69 3.10
CA GLY A 96 -0.11 11.75 2.83
C GLY A 96 -0.88 12.80 3.62
N THR A 97 -0.19 13.59 4.46
CA THR A 97 -0.71 14.85 5.02
C THR A 97 -0.30 16.03 4.13
N PRO A 98 -1.02 17.17 4.16
CA PRO A 98 -0.63 18.35 3.36
C PRO A 98 0.81 18.80 3.60
N GLU A 99 1.26 18.73 4.86
CA GLU A 99 2.60 19.13 5.31
C GLU A 99 3.66 18.11 4.85
N GLY A 100 3.31 16.83 4.83
CA GLY A 100 4.19 15.73 4.40
C GLY A 100 3.94 15.22 2.98
N ARG A 101 3.28 15.99 2.11
CA ARG A 101 2.99 15.58 0.72
C ARG A 101 4.24 15.23 -0.08
N ASP A 102 5.36 15.87 0.22
CA ASP A 102 6.63 15.68 -0.48
C ASP A 102 7.30 14.33 -0.12
N LEU A 103 6.82 13.66 0.93
CA LEU A 103 7.21 12.30 1.30
C LEU A 103 6.54 11.23 0.41
N CYS A 104 5.53 11.62 -0.38
CA CYS A 104 4.81 10.74 -1.29
C CYS A 104 5.48 10.63 -2.67
N ASN A 105 6.80 10.74 -2.76
CA ASN A 105 7.57 10.56 -3.99
C ASN A 105 8.33 9.21 -4.03
N VAL A 106 8.16 8.37 -3.00
CA VAL A 106 8.79 7.05 -2.93
C VAL A 106 7.73 5.97 -3.08
N ALA A 107 7.92 5.06 -4.03
CA ALA A 107 7.04 3.91 -4.19
C ALA A 107 7.04 3.05 -2.89
N PRO A 108 5.86 2.76 -2.31
CA PRO A 108 5.77 1.91 -1.13
C PRO A 108 6.32 0.50 -1.40
N PHE A 109 7.20 0.04 -0.51
CA PHE A 109 7.89 -1.25 -0.58
C PHE A 109 7.71 -2.04 0.71
N GLY A 110 7.63 -3.36 0.59
CA GLY A 110 7.30 -4.26 1.69
C GLY A 110 5.81 -4.19 2.04
N VAL A 111 4.95 -3.99 1.04
CA VAL A 111 3.50 -3.97 1.20
C VAL A 111 2.96 -5.38 1.07
N THR A 112 2.11 -5.78 2.01
CA THR A 112 1.57 -7.13 2.07
C THR A 112 0.51 -7.38 1.00
N ALA A 113 0.26 -8.66 0.72
CA ALA A 113 -0.81 -9.08 -0.18
C ALA A 113 -2.19 -8.64 0.35
N LEU A 114 -2.39 -8.70 1.67
CA LEU A 114 -3.64 -8.28 2.31
C LEU A 114 -3.85 -6.77 2.24
N GLU A 115 -2.80 -5.96 2.50
CA GLU A 115 -2.85 -4.51 2.27
C GLU A 115 -3.23 -4.21 0.81
N SER A 116 -2.55 -4.87 -0.13
CA SER A 116 -2.78 -4.67 -1.57
C SER A 116 -4.21 -5.04 -1.96
N LEU A 117 -4.76 -6.13 -1.42
CA LEU A 117 -6.13 -6.58 -1.66
C LEU A 117 -7.16 -5.54 -1.21
N VAL A 118 -7.03 -5.05 0.03
CA VAL A 118 -7.98 -4.07 0.59
C VAL A 118 -7.85 -2.71 -0.10
N ILE A 119 -6.63 -2.28 -0.43
CA ILE A 119 -6.40 -1.08 -1.25
C ILE A 119 -7.07 -1.25 -2.61
N PHE A 120 -6.80 -2.34 -3.33
CA PHE A 120 -7.37 -2.62 -4.64
C PHE A 120 -8.90 -2.58 -4.62
N ARG A 121 -9.53 -3.30 -3.68
CA ARG A 121 -11.00 -3.29 -3.51
C ARG A 121 -11.55 -1.88 -3.36
N THR A 122 -10.88 -1.03 -2.59
CA THR A 122 -11.31 0.35 -2.35
C THR A 122 -11.13 1.23 -3.59
N ILE A 123 -9.94 1.23 -4.19
CA ILE A 123 -9.61 2.15 -5.29
C ILE A 123 -10.25 1.72 -6.61
N ARG A 124 -10.52 0.43 -6.81
CA ARG A 124 -11.17 -0.07 -8.02
C ARG A 124 -12.55 0.54 -8.21
N LEU A 125 -13.16 0.98 -7.11
CA LEU A 125 -14.46 1.64 -7.10
C LEU A 125 -14.40 3.15 -7.42
N TRP A 126 -13.21 3.72 -7.62
CA TRP A 126 -13.08 5.13 -7.97
C TRP A 126 -13.47 5.39 -9.42
N ARG A 127 -14.10 6.54 -9.67
CA ARG A 127 -14.52 6.94 -11.02
C ARG A 127 -13.33 7.12 -11.96
N ASP A 128 -12.23 7.65 -11.45
CA ASP A 128 -10.97 7.90 -12.16
C ASP A 128 -9.98 6.73 -12.01
N PHE A 129 -10.44 5.53 -11.63
CA PHE A 129 -9.56 4.37 -11.48
C PHE A 129 -8.73 4.07 -12.75
N PRO A 130 -9.25 4.17 -13.99
CA PRO A 130 -8.42 3.97 -15.18
C PRO A 130 -7.17 4.87 -15.22
N ASP A 131 -7.31 6.15 -14.87
CA ASP A 131 -6.20 7.11 -14.83
C ASP A 131 -5.23 6.81 -13.68
N VAL A 132 -5.75 6.34 -12.54
CA VAL A 132 -4.94 5.87 -11.41
C VAL A 132 -4.15 4.61 -11.82
N ALA A 133 -4.79 3.65 -12.47
CA ALA A 133 -4.16 2.41 -12.93
C ALA A 133 -3.06 2.69 -13.97
N GLN A 134 -3.30 3.61 -14.91
CA GLN A 134 -2.29 4.03 -15.88
C GLN A 134 -1.07 4.66 -15.19
N ARG A 135 -1.27 5.54 -14.20
CA ARG A 135 -0.16 6.13 -13.43
C ARG A 135 0.60 5.09 -12.62
N LEU A 136 -0.10 4.11 -12.02
CA LEU A 136 0.53 2.99 -11.33
C LEU A 136 1.36 2.13 -12.28
N ALA A 137 0.85 1.85 -13.49
CA ALA A 137 1.56 1.11 -14.53
C ALA A 137 2.82 1.84 -14.97
N SER A 138 2.72 3.12 -15.34
CA SER A 138 3.88 3.91 -15.75
C SER A 138 4.93 4.04 -14.65
N ALA A 139 4.51 4.30 -13.40
CA ALA A 139 5.43 4.41 -12.27
C ALA A 139 6.10 3.05 -11.92
N GLY A 140 5.32 1.96 -11.94
CA GLY A 140 5.80 0.61 -11.67
C GLY A 140 6.76 0.11 -12.75
N GLU A 141 6.39 0.27 -14.03
CA GLU A 141 7.23 -0.09 -15.17
C GLU A 141 8.57 0.66 -15.13
N GLN A 142 8.54 1.97 -14.89
CA GLN A 142 9.77 2.76 -14.78
C GLN A 142 10.65 2.27 -13.63
N LEU A 143 10.06 1.99 -12.47
CA LEU A 143 10.81 1.43 -11.33
C LEU A 143 11.47 0.09 -11.68
N PHE A 144 10.76 -0.82 -12.35
CA PHE A 144 11.34 -2.10 -12.77
C PHE A 144 12.46 -1.91 -13.79
N LYS A 145 12.32 -0.99 -14.76
CA LYS A 145 13.38 -0.65 -15.71
C LYS A 145 14.63 -0.14 -14.99
N ASP A 146 14.46 0.73 -13.98
CA ASP A 146 15.58 1.24 -13.19
C ASP A 146 16.32 0.13 -12.44
N ILE A 147 15.56 -0.81 -11.85
CA ILE A 147 16.13 -1.94 -11.12
C ILE A 147 16.83 -2.92 -12.08
N GLN A 148 16.21 -3.24 -13.21
CA GLN A 148 16.75 -4.17 -14.20
C GLN A 148 18.02 -3.63 -14.86
N ALA A 149 18.07 -2.33 -15.17
CA ALA A 149 19.24 -1.69 -15.76
C ALA A 149 20.48 -1.73 -14.85
N LEU A 150 20.27 -1.88 -13.54
CA LEU A 150 21.32 -1.95 -12.52
C LEU A 150 21.63 -3.38 -12.07
N HIS A 151 20.89 -4.38 -12.55
CA HIS A 151 21.08 -5.77 -12.18
C HIS A 151 22.12 -6.42 -13.09
N ASP A 152 23.21 -6.87 -12.48
CA ASP A 152 24.37 -7.50 -13.12
C ASP A 152 24.45 -9.02 -12.88
N GLY A 153 23.43 -9.59 -12.24
CA GLY A 153 23.37 -11.02 -11.93
C GLY A 153 23.10 -11.90 -13.15
N PRO A 154 23.51 -13.19 -13.12
CA PRO A 154 23.39 -14.10 -14.26
C PRO A 154 21.93 -14.39 -14.67
N ASN A 155 20.99 -14.24 -13.73
CA ASN A 155 19.56 -14.44 -13.97
C ASN A 155 18.83 -13.09 -13.88
N PRO A 156 18.42 -12.48 -15.02
CA PRO A 156 17.74 -11.18 -15.02
C PRO A 156 16.36 -11.22 -14.34
N GLU A 157 15.74 -12.40 -14.26
CA GLU A 157 14.43 -12.61 -13.63
C GLU A 157 14.51 -12.79 -12.11
N GLN A 158 15.70 -13.09 -11.56
CA GLN A 158 15.88 -13.42 -10.13
C GLN A 158 16.62 -12.31 -9.39
N ILE A 159 16.02 -11.12 -9.37
CA ILE A 159 16.58 -9.98 -8.63
C ILE A 159 16.26 -10.13 -7.14
N LYS A 160 17.30 -10.30 -6.32
CA LYS A 160 17.14 -10.31 -4.86
C LYS A 160 16.61 -8.95 -4.41
N MET A 161 15.49 -8.93 -3.70
CA MET A 161 14.83 -7.70 -3.24
C MET A 161 15.68 -6.84 -2.27
N THR A 162 16.77 -7.40 -1.74
CA THR A 162 17.75 -6.72 -0.89
C THR A 162 19.01 -6.28 -1.65
N SER A 163 19.03 -6.40 -2.98
CA SER A 163 20.19 -6.05 -3.80
C SER A 163 20.43 -4.54 -3.88
N THR A 164 21.66 -4.16 -4.22
CA THR A 164 22.02 -2.76 -4.50
C THR A 164 21.22 -2.21 -5.69
N ALA A 165 20.98 -3.02 -6.72
CA ALA A 165 20.15 -2.65 -7.87
C ALA A 165 18.74 -2.22 -7.45
N VAL A 166 18.11 -2.95 -6.54
CA VAL A 166 16.77 -2.60 -6.03
C VAL A 166 16.82 -1.29 -5.24
N MET A 167 17.80 -1.11 -4.36
CA MET A 167 17.88 0.09 -3.52
C MET A 167 18.22 1.34 -4.33
N GLN A 168 19.15 1.23 -5.28
CA GLN A 168 19.54 2.31 -6.17
C GLN A 168 18.41 2.64 -7.17
N GLY A 169 17.80 1.64 -7.80
CA GLY A 169 16.66 1.86 -8.71
C GLY A 169 15.48 2.54 -8.01
N ARG A 170 15.19 2.20 -6.75
CA ARG A 170 14.19 2.90 -5.93
C ARG A 170 14.59 4.35 -5.60
N LEU A 171 15.87 4.61 -5.36
CA LEU A 171 16.37 5.98 -5.14
C LEU A 171 16.24 6.83 -6.42
N ASP A 172 16.62 6.28 -7.57
CA ASP A 172 16.55 6.98 -8.85
C ASP A 172 15.10 7.21 -9.27
N ASN A 173 14.21 6.26 -9.00
CA ASN A 173 12.76 6.45 -9.13
C ASN A 173 12.26 7.62 -8.27
N ALA A 174 12.65 7.66 -7.00
CA ALA A 174 12.24 8.72 -6.09
C ALA A 174 12.77 10.11 -6.50
N ARG A 175 14.00 10.19 -7.04
CA ARG A 175 14.62 11.43 -7.52
C ARG A 175 13.92 12.04 -8.73
N ARG A 176 13.09 11.28 -9.46
CA ARG A 176 12.24 11.84 -10.52
C ARG A 176 11.07 12.65 -9.99
N MET A 177 10.83 12.65 -8.68
CA MET A 177 9.81 13.46 -8.02
C MET A 177 8.40 13.22 -8.59
N VAL A 178 8.12 11.98 -9.00
CA VAL A 178 6.79 11.58 -9.47
C VAL A 178 5.93 11.31 -8.23
N PRO A 179 4.85 12.09 -7.99
CA PRO A 179 4.01 11.88 -6.83
C PRO A 179 3.31 10.53 -6.87
N CYS A 180 3.04 9.99 -5.69
CA CYS A 180 2.28 8.77 -5.51
C CYS A 180 0.93 8.88 -6.22
N PRO A 181 0.51 7.89 -7.04
CA PRO A 181 -0.78 7.94 -7.74
C PRO A 181 -2.01 8.05 -6.81
N PHE A 182 -1.86 7.76 -5.52
CA PHE A 182 -2.90 7.91 -4.50
C PHE A 182 -2.92 9.28 -3.82
N LEU A 183 -1.97 10.17 -4.12
CA LEU A 183 -1.97 11.52 -3.59
C LEU A 183 -2.95 12.39 -4.39
N ASP A 184 -3.84 13.07 -3.68
CA ASP A 184 -4.62 14.18 -4.21
C ASP A 184 -3.68 15.37 -4.38
N GLY A 185 -3.39 15.74 -5.63
CA GLY A 185 -2.44 16.81 -5.96
C GLY A 185 -2.89 18.17 -5.46
N ASP A 186 -4.20 18.44 -5.49
CA ASP A 186 -4.77 19.73 -5.11
C ASP A 186 -4.76 19.89 -3.58
N ARG A 187 -5.18 18.84 -2.87
CA ARG A 187 -5.30 18.86 -1.40
C ARG A 187 -4.01 18.48 -0.69
N GLY A 188 -3.05 17.87 -1.39
CA GLY A 188 -1.86 17.28 -0.80
C GLY A 188 -2.17 16.14 0.18
N ARG A 189 -3.32 15.47 0.04
CA ARG A 189 -3.79 14.43 0.96
C ARG A 189 -3.82 13.06 0.30
N CYS A 190 -3.45 12.02 1.03
CA CYS A 190 -3.57 10.65 0.53
C CYS A 190 -5.04 10.25 0.45
N ARG A 191 -5.50 9.89 -0.76
CA ARG A 191 -6.88 9.44 -1.02
C ARG A 191 -7.19 8.08 -0.40
N ILE A 192 -6.17 7.28 -0.10
CA ILE A 192 -6.29 6.00 0.62
C ILE A 192 -5.85 6.11 2.07
N TRP A 193 -5.89 7.30 2.69
CA TRP A 193 -5.36 7.51 4.04
C TRP A 193 -5.77 6.41 5.04
N GLU A 194 -7.07 6.08 5.12
CA GLU A 194 -7.60 5.08 6.06
C GLU A 194 -7.11 3.65 5.83
N ILE A 195 -6.61 3.33 4.63
CA ILE A 195 -6.11 1.98 4.25
C ILE A 195 -4.69 2.04 3.69
N ARG A 196 -3.97 3.12 3.97
CA ARG A 196 -2.59 3.33 3.49
C ARG A 196 -1.68 2.21 3.98
N PRO A 197 -0.62 1.85 3.25
CA PRO A 197 0.28 0.78 3.66
C PRO A 197 0.91 1.02 5.03
N LEU A 198 1.19 -0.05 5.76
CA LEU A 198 1.85 -0.06 7.07
C LEU A 198 3.17 0.71 7.04
N VAL A 199 3.93 0.57 5.94
CA VAL A 199 5.19 1.30 5.73
C VAL A 199 4.97 2.82 5.66
N CYS A 200 3.86 3.29 5.08
CA CYS A 200 3.49 4.70 5.05
C CYS A 200 2.97 5.17 6.41
N ARG A 201 2.17 4.34 7.11
CA ARG A 201 1.66 4.64 8.46
C ARG A 201 2.77 4.80 9.48
N GLY A 202 3.80 3.97 9.39
CA GLY A 202 4.89 3.95 10.34
C GLY A 202 5.97 5.01 10.09
N HIS A 203 5.90 5.78 9.00
CA HIS A 203 6.96 6.70 8.59
C HIS A 203 6.77 8.09 9.20
N PHE A 204 7.67 8.48 10.11
CA PHE A 204 7.71 9.82 10.69
C PHE A 204 9.03 10.49 10.33
N VAL A 205 8.97 11.67 9.73
CA VAL A 205 10.16 12.46 9.38
C VAL A 205 10.31 13.59 10.39
N THR A 206 11.42 13.58 11.13
CA THR A 206 11.71 14.57 12.17
C THR A 206 12.66 15.66 11.69
N GLY A 207 13.16 15.57 10.45
CA GLY A 207 13.98 16.58 9.81
C GLY A 207 13.15 17.66 9.11
N GLU A 208 13.85 18.62 8.51
CA GLU A 208 13.23 19.69 7.75
C GLU A 208 12.58 19.18 6.46
N ARG A 209 11.48 19.83 6.07
CA ARG A 209 10.71 19.47 4.87
C ARG A 209 11.56 19.47 3.60
N ALA A 210 12.45 20.45 3.43
CA ALA A 210 13.31 20.56 2.25
C ALA A 210 14.26 19.35 2.11
N GLN A 211 14.77 18.83 3.23
CA GLN A 211 15.64 17.65 3.26
C GLN A 211 14.89 16.37 2.90
N ALA A 212 13.56 16.39 3.00
CA ALA A 212 12.71 15.26 2.74
C ALA A 212 12.50 15.00 1.23
N LEU A 213 12.90 15.93 0.38
CA LEU A 213 12.91 15.77 -1.07
C LEU A 213 14.00 14.77 -1.49
N PRO A 214 13.67 13.71 -2.26
CA PRO A 214 14.66 12.75 -2.78
C PRO A 214 15.86 13.34 -3.53
N THR A 215 15.71 14.54 -4.09
CA THR A 215 16.76 15.28 -4.80
C THR A 215 17.71 16.05 -3.89
N HIS A 216 17.37 16.20 -2.61
CA HIS A 216 18.20 16.91 -1.64
C HIS A 216 19.49 16.12 -1.34
N GLU A 217 20.63 16.79 -1.24
CA GLU A 217 21.94 16.17 -0.97
C GLU A 217 21.95 15.27 0.29
N ASN A 218 21.25 15.73 1.32
CA ASN A 218 21.12 15.04 2.61
C ASN A 218 19.90 14.13 2.72
N TYR A 219 19.19 13.83 1.61
CA TYR A 219 18.01 12.96 1.65
C TYR A 219 18.32 11.58 2.26
N LEU A 220 19.42 10.96 1.88
CA LEU A 220 19.88 9.70 2.47
C LEU A 220 20.40 9.85 3.90
N LYS A 221 20.42 11.04 4.49
CA LYS A 221 20.73 11.29 5.90
C LYS A 221 19.54 11.85 6.67
N LEU A 222 18.38 11.96 6.02
CA LEU A 222 17.15 12.51 6.60
C LEU A 222 16.85 11.87 7.97
N PRO A 223 16.68 12.69 9.03
CA PRO A 223 16.25 12.21 10.33
C PRO A 223 14.82 11.66 10.27
N VAL A 224 14.68 10.37 10.57
CA VAL A 224 13.40 9.66 10.51
C VAL A 224 13.24 8.73 11.70
N LYS A 225 11.97 8.51 12.08
CA LYS A 225 11.57 7.48 13.04
C LYS A 225 10.51 6.60 12.40
N ASN A 226 10.94 5.42 11.95
CA ASN A 226 10.03 4.48 11.31
C ASN A 226 9.59 3.42 12.31
N LEU A 227 8.34 3.52 12.73
CA LEU A 227 7.71 2.57 13.63
C LEU A 227 7.19 1.38 12.83
N ARG A 228 7.49 0.17 13.29
CA ARG A 228 7.04 -1.09 12.68
C ARG A 228 6.06 -1.79 13.60
N LEU A 229 5.35 -2.78 13.04
CA LEU A 229 4.58 -3.73 13.81
C LEU A 229 5.45 -4.36 14.90
N PRO A 230 4.89 -4.67 16.08
CA PRO A 230 5.57 -5.55 17.01
C PRO A 230 5.79 -6.94 16.37
N LEU A 231 6.86 -7.62 16.81
CA LEU A 231 7.40 -8.79 16.11
C LEU A 231 6.38 -9.93 15.98
N ALA A 232 5.58 -10.19 17.03
CA ALA A 232 4.57 -11.26 17.00
C ALA A 232 3.52 -11.02 15.91
N GLN A 233 3.00 -9.79 15.82
CA GLN A 233 2.02 -9.38 14.81
C GLN A 233 2.64 -9.40 13.40
N GLN A 234 3.91 -9.01 13.27
CA GLN A 234 4.63 -9.12 12.00
C GLN A 234 4.75 -10.58 11.54
N VAL A 235 5.11 -11.49 12.45
CA VAL A 235 5.19 -12.93 12.15
C VAL A 235 3.82 -13.48 11.80
N ALA A 236 2.78 -13.17 12.57
CA ALA A 236 1.41 -13.61 12.31
C ALA A 236 0.92 -13.13 10.93
N LEU A 237 1.17 -11.87 10.58
CA LEU A 237 0.84 -11.33 9.26
C LEU A 237 1.58 -12.07 8.15
N VAL A 238 2.90 -12.32 8.29
CA VAL A 238 3.67 -13.08 7.29
C VAL A 238 3.16 -14.53 7.13
N GLN A 239 2.75 -15.18 8.22
CA GLN A 239 2.17 -16.53 8.13
C GLN A 239 0.82 -16.51 7.43
N LEU A 240 0.00 -15.49 7.68
CA LEU A 240 -1.25 -15.29 6.96
C LEU A 240 -1.00 -15.06 5.46
N GLU A 241 -0.01 -14.24 5.10
CA GLU A 241 0.34 -13.98 3.70
C GLU A 241 0.72 -15.24 2.93
N LYS A 242 1.51 -16.13 3.55
CA LYS A 242 1.88 -17.41 2.93
C LYS A 242 0.65 -18.27 2.59
N ARG A 243 -0.43 -18.15 3.36
CA ARG A 243 -1.68 -18.86 3.11
C ARG A 243 -2.51 -18.26 1.97
N LEU A 244 -2.36 -16.97 1.66
CA LEU A 244 -3.14 -16.29 0.62
C LEU A 244 -2.76 -16.74 -0.81
N VAL A 245 -1.52 -17.21 -1.00
CA VAL A 245 -0.97 -17.69 -2.29
C VAL A 245 -1.18 -16.70 -3.47
N LEU A 246 -1.27 -15.40 -3.17
CA LEU A 246 -1.53 -14.37 -4.18
C LEU A 246 -0.29 -13.99 -5.03
N GLN A 247 0.88 -14.60 -4.77
CA GLN A 247 2.14 -14.36 -5.50
C GLN A 247 2.46 -12.87 -5.72
N MET A 248 2.23 -12.05 -4.69
CA MET A 248 2.44 -10.61 -4.76
C MET A 248 3.92 -10.24 -4.68
N THR A 249 4.29 -9.15 -5.35
CA THR A 249 5.60 -8.52 -5.21
C THR A 249 5.64 -7.66 -3.94
N PRO A 250 6.80 -7.18 -3.47
CA PRO A 250 6.82 -6.23 -2.35
C PRO A 250 6.40 -4.79 -2.74
N PHE A 251 6.15 -4.49 -4.02
CA PHE A 251 5.84 -3.15 -4.50
C PHE A 251 4.34 -2.94 -4.66
N LEU A 252 3.80 -1.93 -3.98
CA LEU A 252 2.35 -1.65 -4.03
C LEU A 252 1.85 -1.41 -5.47
N TYR A 253 2.58 -0.61 -6.26
CA TYR A 253 2.12 -0.23 -7.59
C TYR A 253 1.94 -1.44 -8.51
N ALA A 254 2.89 -2.37 -8.45
CA ALA A 254 2.80 -3.63 -9.18
C ALA A 254 1.66 -4.51 -8.68
N ASN A 255 1.51 -4.64 -7.35
CA ASN A 255 0.48 -5.51 -6.76
C ASN A 255 -0.94 -5.09 -7.13
N ILE A 256 -1.22 -3.79 -7.24
CA ILE A 256 -2.53 -3.32 -7.70
C ILE A 256 -2.83 -3.79 -9.12
N LEU A 257 -1.83 -3.84 -10.00
CA LEU A 257 -2.00 -4.30 -11.38
C LEU A 257 -2.11 -5.83 -11.45
N VAL A 258 -1.35 -6.57 -10.63
CA VAL A 258 -1.52 -8.03 -10.52
C VAL A 258 -2.92 -8.37 -10.03
N LEU A 259 -3.45 -7.65 -9.05
CA LEU A 259 -4.83 -7.84 -8.58
C LEU A 259 -5.87 -7.44 -9.64
N LEU A 260 -5.61 -6.39 -10.42
CA LEU A 260 -6.46 -6.02 -11.55
C LEU A 260 -6.52 -7.13 -12.61
N GLN A 261 -5.38 -7.75 -12.92
CA GLN A 261 -5.28 -8.87 -13.84
C GLN A 261 -5.97 -10.11 -13.27
N LEU A 262 -5.70 -10.45 -12.00
CA LEU A 262 -6.35 -11.56 -11.30
C LEU A 262 -7.87 -11.44 -11.35
N ALA A 263 -8.39 -10.23 -11.12
CA ALA A 263 -9.80 -9.91 -11.13
C ALA A 263 -10.38 -9.73 -12.54
N GLU A 264 -9.61 -9.92 -13.62
CA GLU A 264 -10.06 -9.72 -15.02
C GLU A 264 -10.68 -8.32 -15.23
N GLY A 265 -10.05 -7.30 -14.64
CA GLY A 265 -10.52 -5.93 -14.70
C GLY A 265 -11.70 -5.63 -13.75
N GLN A 266 -12.24 -6.60 -13.01
CA GLN A 266 -13.34 -6.43 -12.06
C GLN A 266 -12.84 -6.06 -10.66
N THR A 267 -13.75 -6.05 -9.67
CA THR A 267 -13.42 -6.07 -8.24
C THR A 267 -13.24 -7.50 -7.74
N ILE A 268 -12.57 -7.67 -6.61
CA ILE A 268 -12.58 -8.92 -5.83
C ILE A 268 -13.59 -8.73 -4.69
N PRO A 269 -14.86 -9.16 -4.84
CA PRO A 269 -15.90 -8.96 -3.81
C PRO A 269 -15.73 -9.92 -2.64
N GLU A 270 -16.36 -9.63 -1.51
CA GLU A 270 -16.49 -10.61 -0.43
C GLU A 270 -17.58 -11.63 -0.77
N VAL A 271 -17.51 -12.81 -0.18
CA VAL A 271 -18.57 -13.82 -0.29
C VAL A 271 -19.91 -13.21 0.17
N GLY A 272 -20.88 -13.19 -0.74
CA GLY A 272 -22.21 -12.63 -0.53
C GLY A 272 -22.39 -11.18 -0.98
N GLU A 273 -21.32 -10.49 -1.37
CA GLU A 273 -21.43 -9.16 -1.98
C GLU A 273 -21.91 -9.26 -3.44
N PRO A 274 -22.86 -8.41 -3.87
CA PRO A 274 -23.27 -8.36 -5.27
C PRO A 274 -22.12 -7.83 -6.13
N PRO A 275 -21.89 -8.39 -7.33
CA PRO A 275 -20.83 -7.90 -8.21
C PRO A 275 -21.11 -6.47 -8.64
N ALA A 276 -20.06 -5.63 -8.63
CA ALA A 276 -20.11 -4.32 -9.25
C ALA A 276 -20.27 -4.48 -10.77
N ARG A 277 -21.10 -3.64 -11.39
CA ARG A 277 -21.30 -3.64 -12.85
C ARG A 277 -20.36 -2.63 -13.47
N PHE A 278 -19.54 -3.08 -14.41
CA PHE A 278 -18.62 -2.22 -15.15
C PHE A 278 -19.11 -2.07 -16.60
N GLY A 279 -19.05 -0.85 -17.10
CA GLY A 279 -19.33 -0.54 -18.50
C GLY A 279 -18.09 -0.72 -19.37
N ALA A 280 -18.22 -0.40 -20.66
CA ALA A 280 -17.08 -0.33 -21.56
C ALA A 280 -16.03 0.65 -21.00
N GLY A 281 -14.75 0.27 -21.03
CA GLY A 281 -13.65 1.06 -20.46
C GLY A 281 -13.43 0.87 -18.95
N GLY A 282 -14.08 -0.10 -18.30
CA GLY A 282 -13.79 -0.44 -16.90
C GLY A 282 -14.35 0.55 -15.87
N ILE A 283 -15.23 1.45 -16.29
CA ILE A 283 -15.92 2.43 -15.44
C ILE A 283 -17.12 1.76 -14.76
N ILE A 284 -17.35 2.03 -13.47
CA ILE A 284 -18.53 1.52 -12.76
C ILE A 284 -19.80 2.13 -13.35
N MET A 285 -20.74 1.28 -13.73
CA MET A 285 -22.05 1.75 -14.15
C MET A 285 -22.90 2.09 -12.92
N PRO A 286 -23.60 3.24 -12.92
CA PRO A 286 -24.57 3.55 -11.88
C PRO A 286 -25.64 2.46 -11.84
N LYS A 287 -26.12 2.11 -10.64
CA LYS A 287 -27.28 1.22 -10.49
C LYS A 287 -28.44 1.83 -11.27
N ALA A 288 -29.02 1.07 -12.19
CA ALA A 288 -30.18 1.53 -12.95
C ALA A 288 -31.27 2.00 -11.97
N ASN A 289 -31.58 3.30 -11.98
CA ASN A 289 -32.63 3.84 -11.14
C ASN A 289 -33.97 3.25 -11.60
N ARG A 290 -34.45 2.25 -10.86
CA ARG A 290 -35.74 1.61 -11.14
C ARG A 290 -36.89 2.61 -11.00
N ASN A 291 -36.72 3.75 -10.34
CA ASN A 291 -37.72 4.81 -10.21
C ASN A 291 -37.48 6.00 -11.16
N ASN A 292 -36.80 5.78 -12.29
CA ASN A 292 -36.72 6.80 -13.33
C ASN A 292 -38.11 7.02 -13.96
N PRO A 293 -38.71 8.24 -13.89
CA PRO A 293 -40.01 8.55 -14.48
C PRO A 293 -40.06 8.33 -16.00
N SER A 294 -38.92 8.39 -16.70
CA SER A 294 -38.83 8.10 -18.13
C SER A 294 -38.72 6.61 -18.47
N ALA A 295 -38.73 5.71 -17.47
CA ALA A 295 -38.73 4.27 -17.72
C ALA A 295 -40.07 3.79 -18.31
N LYS A 296 -40.02 2.82 -19.24
CA LYS A 296 -41.20 2.24 -19.94
C LYS A 296 -42.35 1.82 -19.02
N LYS A 297 -42.08 1.47 -17.76
CA LYS A 297 -43.11 1.09 -16.78
C LYS A 297 -43.98 2.27 -16.30
N PHE A 298 -43.49 3.51 -16.36
CA PHE A 298 -44.25 4.71 -16.03
C PHE A 298 -44.92 5.31 -17.28
N GLN A 299 -44.37 5.09 -18.46
CA GLN A 299 -45.00 5.47 -19.74
C GLN A 299 -46.31 4.72 -20.02
N LYS A 300 -46.55 3.57 -19.37
CA LYS A 300 -47.80 2.80 -19.50
C LYS A 300 -48.98 3.34 -18.68
N LYS A 301 -48.78 4.31 -17.77
CA LYS A 301 -49.87 4.85 -16.94
C LYS A 301 -50.64 6.03 -17.56
N GLY A 302 -50.20 6.55 -18.72
CA GLY A 302 -50.85 7.69 -19.40
C GLY A 302 -51.81 7.33 -20.53
N LYS A 303 -52.10 6.04 -20.77
CA LYS A 303 -53.08 5.58 -21.77
C LYS A 303 -54.24 4.85 -21.08
N LYS A 304 -55.09 5.58 -20.38
CA LYS A 304 -56.46 5.16 -20.09
C LYS A 304 -57.38 6.38 -20.15
N HIS A 305 -58.22 6.34 -21.19
CA HIS A 305 -59.40 7.15 -21.52
C HIS A 305 -59.19 8.65 -21.73
#